data_AF-A0A371E7F4-F1
#
_entry.id   AF-A0A371E7F4-F1
#
_cell.length_a   1.000
_cell.length_b   1.000
_cell.length_c   1.000
_cell.angle_alpha   90.00
_cell.angle_beta   90.00
_cell.angle_gamma   90.00
#
_symmetry.space_group_name_H-M   'P 1'
#
loop_
_entity.id
_entity.type
_entity.pdbx_description
1 polymer ?
#
loop_
_entity_poly.entity_id
_entity_poly.type
_entity_poly.pdbx_seq_one_letter_code
_entity_poly.pdbx_strand_id
1 'polypeptide(L)'
;MGSEAPIHVLMVSYPAQGHINPLLRLAKCLAAKGLFVTFSTTENAGKDMRTANNITDKSTTPVGDGFLKFDFFEDGMADDAPKTKSL
;
A
#
# COMPACT_ATOMS: atom_id res chain seq x y z
N MET A 1 -13.21 4.29 30.44
CA MET A 1 -13.06 3.16 29.50
C MET A 1 -11.80 3.42 28.71
N GLY A 2 -10.78 2.58 28.86
CA GLY A 2 -9.51 2.79 28.16
C GLY A 2 -9.76 2.74 26.65
N SER A 3 -9.32 3.77 25.93
CA SER A 3 -9.20 3.70 24.48
C SER A 3 -8.18 2.61 24.17
N GLU A 4 -8.65 1.40 23.86
CA GLU A 4 -7.79 0.35 23.35
C GLU A 4 -7.19 0.88 22.03
N ALA A 5 -5.87 0.82 21.91
CA ALA A 5 -5.21 1.32 20.71
C ALA A 5 -5.72 0.49 19.51
N PRO A 6 -6.16 1.15 18.42
CA PRO A 6 -6.68 0.42 17.27
C PRO A 6 -5.62 -0.52 16.70
N ILE A 7 -6.03 -1.73 16.32
CA ILE A 7 -5.13 -2.71 15.69
C ILE A 7 -4.62 -2.12 14.37
N HIS A 8 -3.29 -1.95 14.30
CA HIS A 8 -2.60 -1.39 13.14
C HIS A 8 -1.79 -2.47 12.42
N VAL A 9 -2.05 -2.64 11.12
CA VAL A 9 -1.40 -3.63 10.26
C VAL A 9 -0.56 -2.91 9.21
N LEU A 10 0.74 -3.21 9.18
CA LEU A 10 1.61 -2.84 8.07
C LEU A 10 1.68 -3.99 7.06
N MET A 11 1.35 -3.71 5.80
CA MET A 11 1.42 -4.68 4.70
C MET A 11 2.44 -4.21 3.69
N VAL A 12 3.47 -5.02 3.45
CA VAL A 12 4.55 -4.69 2.50
C VAL A 12 4.46 -5.62 1.29
N SER A 13 4.27 -5.05 0.11
CA SER A 13 4.23 -5.81 -1.16
C SER A 13 5.59 -5.88 -1.81
N TYR A 14 5.87 -6.99 -2.48
CA TYR A 14 6.87 -7.04 -3.53
C TYR A 14 6.44 -6.17 -4.73
N PRO A 15 7.34 -5.43 -5.42
CA PRO A 15 7.00 -4.48 -6.46
C PRO A 15 6.70 -5.15 -7.82
N ALA A 16 5.77 -6.09 -7.84
CA ALA A 16 5.25 -6.70 -9.06
C ALA A 16 3.72 -6.73 -9.04
N GLN A 17 3.07 -6.49 -10.18
CA GLN A 17 1.60 -6.39 -10.27
C GLN A 17 0.87 -7.62 -9.72
N GLY A 18 1.45 -8.82 -9.90
CA GLY A 18 0.93 -10.07 -9.35
C GLY A 18 0.92 -10.14 -7.82
N HIS A 19 1.72 -9.33 -7.13
CA HIS A 19 1.74 -9.21 -5.67
C HIS A 19 0.93 -8.00 -5.18
N ILE A 20 1.07 -6.85 -5.86
CA ILE A 20 0.44 -5.59 -5.44
C ILE A 20 -1.08 -5.73 -5.43
N ASN A 21 -1.70 -6.24 -6.50
CA ASN A 21 -3.16 -6.26 -6.60
C ASN A 21 -3.82 -7.21 -5.58
N PRO A 22 -3.38 -8.48 -5.43
CA PRO A 22 -3.93 -9.35 -4.40
C PRO A 22 -3.73 -8.81 -2.99
N LEU A 23 -2.53 -8.28 -2.68
CA LEU A 23 -2.24 -7.75 -1.35
C LEU A 23 -3.06 -6.47 -1.07
N LEU A 24 -3.26 -5.61 -2.06
CA LEU A 24 -4.09 -4.41 -1.93
C LEU A 24 -5.57 -4.76 -1.73
N ARG A 25 -6.08 -5.81 -2.40
CA ARG A 25 -7.43 -6.31 -2.14
C ARG A 25 -7.57 -6.82 -0.71
N LEU A 26 -6.58 -7.57 -0.22
CA LEU A 26 -6.55 -8.02 1.17
C LEU A 26 -6.51 -6.83 2.15
N ALA A 27 -5.69 -5.82 1.88
CA ALA A 27 -5.62 -4.59 2.69
C ALA A 27 -6.98 -3.90 2.81
N LYS A 28 -7.71 -3.77 1.68
CA LYS A 28 -9.07 -3.23 1.67
C LYS A 28 -10.05 -4.09 2.48
N CYS A 29 -9.96 -5.42 2.38
CA CYS A 29 -10.80 -6.33 3.17
C CYS A 29 -10.54 -6.23 4.67
N LEU A 30 -9.29 -6.05 5.10
CA LEU A 30 -8.94 -5.86 6.50
C LEU A 30 -9.40 -4.50 7.02
N ALA A 31 -9.17 -3.43 6.25
CA ALA A 31 -9.64 -2.11 6.61
C ALA A 31 -11.17 -2.07 6.74
N ALA A 32 -11.90 -2.71 5.82
CA ALA A 32 -13.36 -2.84 5.89
C ALA A 32 -13.88 -3.55 7.16
N LYS A 33 -13.03 -4.31 7.87
CA LYS A 33 -13.35 -4.98 9.14
C LYS A 33 -12.99 -4.15 10.38
N GLY A 34 -12.64 -2.87 10.22
CA GLY A 34 -12.36 -1.96 11.33
C GLY A 34 -10.88 -1.78 11.67
N LEU A 35 -9.97 -2.34 10.87
CA LEU A 35 -8.53 -2.23 11.15
C LEU A 35 -7.94 -0.97 10.52
N PHE A 36 -6.89 -0.43 11.14
CA PHE A 36 -6.04 0.53 10.48
C PHE A 36 -4.98 -0.23 9.69
N VAL A 37 -4.93 -0.03 8.38
CA VAL A 37 -3.99 -0.72 7.49
C VAL A 37 -3.10 0.32 6.82
N THR A 38 -1.79 0.10 6.87
CA THR A 38 -0.82 0.82 6.05
C THR A 38 -0.30 -0.13 4.97
N PHE A 39 -0.57 0.19 3.71
CA PHE A 39 -0.05 -0.54 2.56
C PHE A 39 1.23 0.12 2.06
N SER A 40 2.26 -0.68 1.85
CA SER A 40 3.58 -0.24 1.49
C SER A 40 4.19 -1.09 0.38
N THR A 41 5.01 -0.46 -0.43
CA THR A 41 5.85 -1.06 -1.49
C THR A 41 6.97 -0.07 -1.79
N THR A 42 7.85 -0.41 -2.72
CA THR A 42 8.92 0.48 -3.20
C THR A 42 8.34 1.76 -3.82
N GLU A 43 9.03 2.89 -3.71
CA GLU A 43 8.63 4.18 -4.26
C GLU A 43 8.32 4.11 -5.77
N ASN A 44 9.07 3.30 -6.53
CA ASN A 44 8.85 3.14 -7.97
C ASN A 44 7.53 2.47 -8.32
N ALA A 45 7.18 1.38 -7.62
CA ALA A 45 5.84 0.81 -7.70
C ALA A 45 4.76 1.77 -7.18
N GLY A 46 5.07 2.55 -6.14
CA GLY A 46 4.19 3.61 -5.61
C GLY A 46 3.85 4.68 -6.65
N LYS A 47 4.82 5.16 -7.42
CA LYS A 47 4.63 6.10 -8.55
C LYS A 47 3.66 5.54 -9.59
N ASP A 48 3.84 4.27 -9.98
CA ASP A 48 2.93 3.59 -10.93
C ASP A 48 1.51 3.49 -10.33
N MET A 49 1.38 3.17 -9.04
CA MET A 49 0.09 3.11 -8.34
C MET A 49 -0.63 4.46 -8.26
N ARG A 50 0.09 5.55 -7.95
CA ARG A 50 -0.45 6.91 -7.88
C ARG A 50 -1.00 7.35 -9.24
N THR A 51 -0.25 7.09 -10.30
CA THR A 51 -0.65 7.38 -11.69
C THR A 51 -1.94 6.67 -12.07
N ALA A 52 -2.07 5.37 -11.71
CA ALA A 52 -3.19 4.55 -12.12
C ALA A 52 -4.49 4.79 -11.32
N ASN A 53 -4.39 5.21 -10.05
CA ASN A 53 -5.53 5.20 -9.12
C ASN A 53 -5.81 6.56 -8.45
N ASN A 54 -5.17 7.65 -8.87
CA ASN A 54 -5.31 8.97 -8.24
C ASN A 54 -5.07 8.93 -6.72
N ILE A 55 -4.19 8.02 -6.27
CA ILE A 55 -3.86 7.86 -4.85
C ILE A 55 -3.09 9.12 -4.42
N THR A 56 -3.71 9.92 -3.56
CA THR A 56 -3.06 11.10 -2.99
C THR A 56 -2.07 10.65 -1.93
N ASP A 57 -0.85 11.19 -1.97
CA ASP A 57 0.17 10.84 -1.00
C ASP A 57 -0.28 11.14 0.42
N LYS A 58 -0.14 10.12 1.28
CA LYS A 58 -0.31 10.21 2.74
C LYS A 58 -1.73 10.50 3.25
N SER A 59 -2.76 10.48 2.41
CA SER A 59 -4.13 10.57 2.90
C SER A 59 -4.59 9.22 3.45
N THR A 60 -5.04 9.22 4.71
CA THR A 60 -5.71 8.06 5.30
C THR A 60 -7.12 7.99 4.72
N THR A 61 -7.41 6.94 3.96
CA THR A 61 -8.72 6.73 3.34
C THR A 61 -9.62 5.88 4.24
N PRO A 62 -10.85 6.32 4.56
CA PRO A 62 -11.81 5.47 5.27
C PRO A 62 -12.25 4.33 4.35
N VAL A 63 -12.25 3.10 4.88
CA VAL A 63 -12.70 1.90 4.16
C VAL A 63 -13.55 1.08 5.11
N GLY A 64 -14.87 1.07 4.91
CA GLY A 64 -15.81 0.46 5.86
C GLY A 64 -15.67 1.10 7.24
N ASP A 65 -15.45 0.27 8.25
CA ASP A 65 -15.28 0.71 9.65
C ASP A 65 -13.83 1.07 10.01
N GLY A 66 -12.89 0.89 9.09
CA GLY A 66 -11.46 1.11 9.32
C GLY A 66 -10.83 2.08 8.34
N PHE A 67 -9.51 2.00 8.21
CA PHE A 67 -8.70 2.99 7.52
C PHE A 67 -7.61 2.34 6.69
N LEU A 68 -7.36 2.86 5.49
CA LEU A 68 -6.28 2.44 4.62
C LEU A 68 -5.40 3.64 4.28
N LYS A 69 -4.13 3.57 4.66
CA LYS A 69 -3.09 4.54 4.34
C LYS A 69 -2.08 3.90 3.37
N PHE A 70 -1.53 4.70 2.47
CA PHE A 70 -0.37 4.31 1.65
C PHE A 70 0.90 4.98 2.18
N ASP A 71 1.98 4.22 2.29
CA ASP A 71 3.30 4.72 2.68
C ASP A 71 4.37 3.93 1.92
N PHE A 72 5.14 4.58 1.06
CA PHE A 72 6.11 3.92 0.18
C PHE A 72 7.54 4.21 0.64
N PHE A 73 8.47 3.33 0.30
CA PHE A 73 9.87 3.43 0.74
C PHE A 73 10.85 3.36 -0.44
N GLU A 74 11.99 4.03 -0.30
CA GLU A 74 13.12 3.88 -1.23
C GLU A 74 13.81 2.54 -1.00
N ASP A 75 14.02 1.78 -2.08
CA ASP A 75 14.70 0.48 -2.08
C ASP A 75 16.15 0.56 -2.56
N GLY A 76 16.63 1.77 -2.86
CA GLY A 76 17.99 2.02 -3.37
C GLY A 76 18.18 1.65 -4.85
N MET A 77 17.10 1.28 -5.57
CA MET A 77 17.17 1.07 -7.02
C MET A 77 17.03 2.39 -7.75
N ALA A 78 17.87 2.61 -8.76
CA ALA A 78 17.80 3.81 -9.60
C ALA A 78 16.54 3.78 -10.49
N ASP A 79 15.89 4.93 -10.66
CA ASP A 79 14.69 5.10 -11.50
C ASP A 79 14.93 4.76 -12.98
N ASP A 80 16.19 4.84 -13.42
CA ASP A 80 16.65 4.60 -14.79
C ASP A 80 17.23 3.19 -15.02
N ALA A 81 17.24 2.35 -13.98
CA ALA A 81 17.61 0.94 -14.15
C ALA A 81 16.70 0.33 -15.23
N PRO A 82 17.27 -0.34 -16.25
CA PRO A 82 16.45 -0.95 -17.28
C PRO A 82 15.44 -1.84 -16.59
N LYS A 83 14.14 -1.53 -16.73
CA LYS A 83 13.06 -2.42 -16.32
C LYS A 83 13.30 -3.70 -17.11
N THR A 84 14.04 -4.65 -16.53
CA THR A 84 14.41 -5.88 -17.20
C THR A 84 13.09 -6.56 -17.50
N LYS A 85 12.66 -6.46 -18.76
CA LYS A 85 11.68 -7.37 -19.33
C LYS A 85 12.36 -8.73 -19.39
N SER A 86 12.55 -9.37 -18.23
CA SER A 86 12.77 -10.81 -18.23
C SER A 86 11.39 -11.43 -18.30
N LEU A 87 10.99 -11.73 -19.54
CA LEU A 87 10.31 -12.91 -20.05
C LEU A 87 9.78 -12.60 -21.46
#